data_AF-A0A1I8F7Z3-F1
#
_entry.id   AF-A0A1I8F7Z3-F1
#
_cell.length_a   1.000
_cell.length_b   1.000
_cell.length_c   1.000
_cell.angle_alpha   90.00
_cell.angle_beta   90.00
_cell.angle_gamma   90.00
#
_symmetry.space_group_name_H-M   'P 1'
#
loop_
_entity.id
_entity.type
_entity.pdbx_description
1 polymer ?
#
loop_
_entity_poly.entity_id
_entity_poly.type
_entity_poly.pdbx_seq_one_letter_code
_entity_poly.pdbx_strand_id
1 'polypeptide(L)'
;QVFSLSTHPYGCRVIQRILEHCTPSQTQPILDELHQYTERLVQDQYGNYVIQHVLEHGKPEDKSRIVSLLRGKFISLSSHKFASNVVEKALIAEILDDPDPQALYNMMKDQFANYVIQRMLDAADPGQRKALMHRIRPAHTRAEEGGRSPPPAAANFHFTATIG
;
A
#
# COMPACT_ATOMS: atom_id res chain seq x y z
N GLN A 1 -11.99 22.72 8.65
CA GLN A 1 -12.85 22.08 9.68
C GLN A 1 -12.72 20.56 9.65
N VAL A 2 -12.38 20.00 8.48
CA VAL A 2 -12.13 18.57 8.29
C VAL A 2 -11.07 18.05 9.25
N PHE A 3 -9.98 18.79 9.47
CA PHE A 3 -8.95 18.36 10.43
C PHE A 3 -9.52 18.05 11.82
N SER A 4 -10.31 18.98 12.37
CA SER A 4 -10.90 18.83 13.71
C SER A 4 -11.88 17.66 13.78
N LEU A 5 -12.60 17.37 12.69
CA LEU A 5 -13.51 16.22 12.63
C LEU A 5 -12.74 14.91 12.50
N SER A 6 -11.70 14.87 11.67
CA SER A 6 -10.85 13.69 11.47
C SER A 6 -10.12 13.26 12.73
N THR A 7 -9.79 14.20 13.64
CA THR A 7 -9.16 13.90 14.94
C THR A 7 -10.17 13.74 16.08
N HIS A 8 -11.47 13.62 15.78
CA HIS A 8 -12.53 13.44 16.78
C HIS A 8 -13.03 11.98 16.77
N PRO A 9 -13.28 11.34 17.94
CA PRO A 9 -13.66 9.92 18.03
C PRO A 9 -14.87 9.53 17.17
N TYR A 10 -15.84 10.44 17.06
CA TYR A 10 -17.03 10.24 16.21
C TYR A 10 -16.91 10.96 14.86
N GLY A 11 -16.15 12.05 14.80
CA GLY A 11 -16.02 12.86 13.59
C GLY A 11 -15.25 12.12 12.50
N CYS A 12 -14.25 11.32 12.88
CA CYS A 12 -13.45 10.53 11.94
C CYS A 12 -14.32 9.51 11.18
N ARG A 13 -15.38 8.99 11.81
CA ARG A 13 -16.36 8.09 11.19
C ARG A 13 -17.24 8.82 10.21
N VAL A 14 -17.66 10.04 10.52
CA VAL A 14 -18.42 10.89 9.59
C VAL A 14 -17.59 11.20 8.35
N ILE A 15 -16.31 11.58 8.52
CA ILE A 15 -15.40 11.82 7.39
C ILE A 15 -15.25 10.58 6.51
N GLN A 16 -15.03 9.39 7.10
CA GLN A 16 -14.96 8.13 6.34
C GLN A 16 -16.26 7.88 5.54
N ARG A 17 -17.44 8.02 6.17
CA ARG A 17 -18.73 7.84 5.47
C ARG A 17 -18.93 8.82 4.31
N ILE A 18 -18.48 10.07 4.47
CA ILE A 18 -18.54 11.06 3.39
C ILE A 18 -17.64 10.62 2.23
N LEU A 19 -16.42 10.16 2.51
CA LEU A 19 -15.51 9.67 1.48
C LEU A 19 -16.04 8.42 0.77
N GLU A 20 -16.79 7.56 1.46
CA GLU A 20 -17.38 6.34 0.91
C GLU A 20 -18.62 6.59 0.02
N HIS A 21 -19.46 7.56 0.37
CA HIS A 21 -20.83 7.65 -0.19
C HIS A 21 -21.15 8.96 -0.91
N CYS A 22 -20.34 10.00 -0.76
CA CYS A 22 -20.59 11.28 -1.42
C CYS A 22 -19.95 11.35 -2.82
N THR A 23 -20.38 12.33 -3.61
CA THR A 23 -19.86 12.49 -4.97
C THR A 23 -18.43 13.03 -4.96
N PRO A 24 -17.64 12.81 -6.03
CA PRO A 24 -16.30 13.39 -6.16
C PRO A 24 -16.25 14.91 -5.96
N SER A 25 -17.27 15.66 -6.40
CA SER A 25 -17.35 17.10 -6.20
C SER A 25 -17.53 17.51 -4.73
N GLN A 26 -18.14 16.65 -3.91
CA GLN A 26 -18.33 16.86 -2.48
C GLN A 26 -17.11 16.39 -1.68
N THR A 27 -16.43 15.32 -2.12
CA THR A 27 -15.27 14.76 -1.41
C THR A 27 -13.96 15.47 -1.74
N GLN A 28 -13.84 16.10 -2.92
CA GLN A 28 -12.59 16.78 -3.32
C GLN A 28 -12.11 17.85 -2.32
N PRO A 29 -12.94 18.78 -1.83
CA PRO A 29 -12.49 19.79 -0.87
C PRO A 29 -12.05 19.17 0.46
N ILE A 30 -12.64 18.02 0.82
CA ILE A 30 -12.29 17.28 2.04
C ILE A 30 -10.92 16.62 1.86
N LEU A 31 -10.70 15.96 0.73
CA LEU A 31 -9.41 15.38 0.37
C LEU A 31 -8.31 16.44 0.35
N ASP A 32 -8.59 17.62 -0.22
CA ASP A 32 -7.64 18.73 -0.24
C ASP A 32 -7.23 19.19 1.17
N GLU A 33 -8.19 19.30 2.11
CA GLU A 33 -7.88 19.62 3.52
C GLU A 33 -7.13 18.45 4.20
N LEU A 34 -7.48 17.19 3.93
CA LEU A 34 -6.76 16.02 4.46
C LEU A 34 -5.30 15.97 4.01
N HIS A 35 -5.03 16.27 2.72
CA HIS A 35 -3.68 16.32 2.16
C HIS A 35 -2.82 17.38 2.86
N GLN A 36 -3.39 18.54 3.21
CA GLN A 36 -2.68 19.60 3.94
C GLN A 36 -2.24 19.17 5.34
N TYR A 37 -2.98 18.27 5.99
CA TYR A 37 -2.72 17.85 7.37
C TYR A 37 -2.26 16.39 7.51
N THR A 38 -1.90 15.74 6.41
CA THR A 38 -1.57 14.30 6.38
C THR A 38 -0.58 13.91 7.47
N GLU A 39 0.54 14.63 7.61
CA GLU A 39 1.56 14.31 8.61
C GLU A 39 1.07 14.34 10.06
N ARG A 40 0.13 15.24 10.37
CA ARG A 40 -0.48 15.32 11.70
C ARG A 40 -1.52 14.23 11.88
N LEU A 41 -2.32 13.98 10.84
CA LEU A 41 -3.38 12.99 10.86
C LEU A 41 -2.83 11.57 11.02
N VAL A 42 -1.71 11.21 10.37
CA VAL A 42 -1.12 9.87 10.51
C VAL A 42 -0.63 9.57 11.93
N GLN A 43 -0.28 10.60 12.70
CA GLN A 43 0.14 10.48 14.09
C GLN A 43 -1.02 10.62 15.09
N ASP A 44 -2.22 11.02 14.64
CA ASP A 44 -3.37 11.16 15.53
C ASP A 44 -4.04 9.81 15.80
N GLN A 45 -4.54 9.60 17.02
CA GLN A 45 -5.19 8.36 17.45
C GLN A 45 -6.48 8.01 16.66
N TYR A 46 -7.14 8.99 16.04
CA TYR A 46 -8.32 8.81 15.19
C TYR A 46 -8.05 9.15 13.73
N GLY A 47 -7.28 10.22 13.47
CA GLY A 47 -6.93 10.68 12.14
C GLY A 47 -6.19 9.64 11.30
N ASN A 48 -5.41 8.76 11.95
CA ASN A 48 -4.69 7.69 11.24
C ASN A 48 -5.64 6.78 10.47
N TYR A 49 -6.84 6.51 10.99
CA TYR A 49 -7.84 5.69 10.31
C TYR A 49 -8.44 6.38 9.09
N VAL A 50 -8.54 7.72 9.10
CA VAL A 50 -9.01 8.49 7.93
C VAL A 50 -7.97 8.41 6.81
N ILE A 51 -6.68 8.53 7.13
CA ILE A 51 -5.61 8.41 6.12
C ILE A 51 -5.53 6.97 5.58
N GLN A 52 -5.62 5.97 6.45
CA GLN A 52 -5.69 4.56 6.01
C GLN A 52 -6.87 4.33 5.06
N HIS A 53 -8.03 4.91 5.37
CA HIS A 53 -9.21 4.79 4.51
C HIS A 53 -8.95 5.35 3.10
N VAL A 54 -8.28 6.49 2.98
CA VAL A 54 -7.90 7.06 1.67
C VAL A 54 -6.86 6.17 0.97
N LEU A 55 -5.89 5.61 1.69
CA LEU A 55 -4.91 4.68 1.14
C LEU A 55 -5.55 3.38 0.61
N GLU A 56 -6.63 2.93 1.23
CA GLU A 56 -7.35 1.72 0.83
C GLU A 56 -8.33 1.98 -0.32
N HIS A 57 -9.20 2.98 -0.19
CA HIS A 57 -10.36 3.17 -1.07
C HIS A 57 -10.29 4.41 -1.96
N GLY A 58 -9.32 5.30 -1.71
CA GLY A 58 -9.14 6.53 -2.46
C GLY A 58 -8.64 6.30 -3.89
N LYS A 59 -8.60 7.38 -4.68
CA LYS A 59 -8.09 7.31 -6.05
C LYS A 59 -6.56 7.18 -6.05
N PRO A 60 -5.95 6.61 -7.11
CA PRO A 60 -4.49 6.47 -7.21
C PRO A 60 -3.74 7.79 -6.97
N GLU A 61 -4.27 8.92 -7.43
CA GLU A 61 -3.63 10.23 -7.28
C GLU A 61 -3.56 10.66 -5.80
N ASP A 62 -4.62 10.39 -5.03
CA ASP A 62 -4.67 10.69 -3.60
C ASP A 62 -3.72 9.78 -2.81
N LYS A 63 -3.66 8.49 -3.17
CA LYS A 63 -2.74 7.53 -2.55
C LYS A 63 -1.29 7.93 -2.79
N SER A 64 -0.93 8.20 -4.04
CA SER A 64 0.41 8.63 -4.44
C SER A 64 0.81 9.94 -3.76
N ARG A 65 -0.14 10.88 -3.62
CA ARG A 65 0.08 12.12 -2.88
C ARG A 65 0.39 11.88 -1.41
N ILE A 66 -0.39 11.03 -0.72
CA ILE A 66 -0.12 10.66 0.68
C ILE A 66 1.26 10.01 0.81
N VAL A 67 1.58 9.02 -0.04
CA VAL A 67 2.90 8.37 -0.05
C VAL A 67 4.02 9.39 -0.22
N SER A 68 3.87 10.33 -1.15
CA SER A 68 4.87 11.37 -1.40
C SER A 68 5.11 12.27 -0.18
N LEU A 69 4.05 12.60 0.58
CA LEU A 69 4.14 13.41 1.79
C LEU A 69 4.83 12.68 2.96
N LEU A 70 4.73 11.35 2.98
CA LEU A 70 5.37 10.51 4.00
C LEU A 70 6.78 10.05 3.61
N ARG A 71 7.17 10.23 2.34
CA ARG A 71 8.48 9.85 1.83
C ARG A 71 9.58 10.58 2.60
N GLY A 72 10.62 9.83 2.98
CA GLY A 72 11.70 10.33 3.84
C GLY A 72 11.36 10.36 5.34
N LYS A 73 10.10 10.11 5.73
CA LYS A 73 9.65 10.03 7.13
C LYS A 73 9.24 8.63 7.56
N PHE A 74 9.20 7.67 6.63
CA PHE A 74 8.82 6.28 6.92
C PHE A 74 9.55 5.70 8.12
N ILE A 75 10.88 5.84 8.19
CA ILE A 75 11.67 5.31 9.32
C ILE A 75 11.18 5.89 10.66
N SER A 76 11.02 7.21 10.75
CA SER A 76 10.54 7.86 11.98
C SER A 76 9.09 7.50 12.33
N LEU A 77 8.23 7.35 11.32
CA LEU A 77 6.80 7.07 11.50
C LEU A 77 6.53 5.60 11.82
N SER A 78 7.39 4.68 11.36
CA SER A 78 7.28 3.24 11.65
C SER A 78 7.38 2.91 13.14
N SER A 79 8.06 3.74 13.93
CA SER A 79 8.17 3.56 15.39
C SER A 79 7.06 4.27 16.18
N HIS A 80 6.14 4.98 15.51
CA HIS A 80 5.06 5.70 16.15
C HIS A 80 3.79 4.85 16.25
N LYS A 81 3.21 4.73 17.45
CA LYS A 81 2.07 3.84 17.78
C LYS A 81 0.92 3.88 16.77
N PHE A 82 0.59 5.05 16.25
CA PHE A 82 -0.54 5.22 15.31
C PHE A 82 -0.08 5.30 13.85
N ALA A 83 1.12 5.83 13.60
CA ALA A 83 1.56 6.09 12.24
C ALA A 83 2.14 4.85 11.57
N SER A 84 2.65 3.88 12.35
CA SER A 84 3.17 2.60 11.85
C SER A 84 2.18 1.87 10.96
N ASN A 85 0.89 1.87 11.33
CA ASN A 85 -0.18 1.24 10.55
C ASN A 85 -0.41 1.97 9.21
N VAL A 86 -0.24 3.30 9.20
CA VAL A 86 -0.34 4.08 7.97
C VAL A 86 0.87 3.81 7.07
N VAL A 87 2.08 3.73 7.65
CA VAL A 87 3.30 3.42 6.91
C VAL A 87 3.21 2.05 6.25
N GLU A 88 2.70 1.04 6.95
CA GLU A 88 2.47 -0.30 6.36
C GLU A 88 1.59 -0.22 5.10
N LYS A 89 0.46 0.49 5.17
CA LYS A 89 -0.43 0.66 4.01
C LYS A 89 0.18 1.54 2.91
N ALA A 90 0.90 2.58 3.28
CA ALA A 90 1.56 3.48 2.33
C ALA A 90 2.67 2.74 1.57
N LEU A 91 3.44 1.86 2.24
CA LEU A 91 4.45 1.03 1.59
C LEU A 91 3.80 0.01 0.64
N ILE A 92 2.70 -0.62 1.03
CA ILE A 92 1.94 -1.48 0.11
C ILE A 92 1.50 -0.68 -1.12
N ALA A 93 0.96 0.52 -0.93
CA ALA A 93 0.57 1.39 -2.05
C ALA A 93 1.76 1.79 -2.94
N GLU A 94 2.90 2.16 -2.35
CA GLU A 94 4.12 2.55 -3.08
C GLU A 94 4.70 1.39 -3.89
N ILE A 95 4.75 0.18 -3.33
CA ILE A 95 5.24 -1.00 -4.04
C ILE A 95 4.22 -1.47 -5.10
N LEU A 96 2.95 -1.09 -5.01
CA LEU A 96 1.95 -1.42 -6.03
C LEU A 96 1.94 -0.45 -7.21
N ASP A 97 2.40 0.79 -7.04
CA ASP A 97 2.23 1.84 -8.05
C ASP A 97 3.16 1.67 -9.26
N ASP A 98 4.43 1.26 -9.06
CA ASP A 98 5.33 0.89 -10.17
C ASP A 98 6.57 0.12 -9.69
N PRO A 99 6.43 -1.10 -9.17
CA PRO A 99 7.58 -1.83 -8.68
C PRO A 99 8.46 -2.28 -9.84
N ASP A 100 9.77 -2.02 -9.73
CA ASP A 100 10.77 -2.53 -10.67
C ASP A 100 10.65 -4.06 -10.78
N PRO A 101 10.38 -4.60 -11.99
CA PRO A 101 10.25 -6.03 -12.21
C PRO A 101 11.45 -6.83 -11.70
N GLN A 102 12.67 -6.28 -11.78
CA GLN A 102 13.88 -6.98 -11.33
C GLN A 102 13.98 -7.01 -9.80
N ALA A 103 13.67 -5.91 -9.12
CA ALA A 103 13.58 -5.86 -7.67
C ALA A 103 12.54 -6.85 -7.12
N LEU A 104 11.34 -6.91 -7.73
CA LEU A 104 10.31 -7.89 -7.34
C LEU A 104 10.76 -9.33 -7.49
N TYR A 105 11.41 -9.64 -8.61
CA TYR A 105 11.96 -10.98 -8.85
C TYR A 105 13.04 -11.34 -7.83
N ASN A 106 13.93 -10.40 -7.51
CA ASN A 106 14.96 -10.60 -6.50
C ASN A 106 14.35 -10.79 -5.09
N MET A 107 13.34 -10.00 -4.74
CA MET A 107 12.61 -10.15 -3.47
C MET A 107 11.89 -11.49 -3.36
N MET A 108 11.34 -12.01 -4.46
CA MET A 108 10.74 -13.34 -4.49
C MET A 108 11.73 -14.47 -4.21
N LYS A 109 12.99 -14.32 -4.62
CA LYS A 109 14.04 -15.35 -4.41
C LYS A 109 14.75 -15.20 -3.07
N ASP A 110 14.61 -14.06 -2.41
CA ASP A 110 15.21 -13.80 -1.12
C ASP A 110 14.46 -14.54 0.01
N GLN A 111 15.22 -15.14 0.93
CA GLN A 111 14.69 -15.97 2.03
C GLN A 111 13.81 -15.19 3.03
N PHE A 112 13.90 -13.86 3.06
CA PHE A 112 13.12 -13.00 3.94
C PHE A 112 12.15 -12.11 3.16
N ALA A 113 12.57 -11.52 2.04
CA ALA A 113 11.73 -10.59 1.29
C ALA A 113 10.57 -11.28 0.57
N ASN A 114 10.62 -12.61 0.36
CA ASN A 114 9.50 -13.36 -0.21
C ASN A 114 8.22 -13.26 0.65
N TYR A 115 8.35 -13.15 1.98
CA TYR A 115 7.21 -12.96 2.89
C TYR A 115 6.53 -11.60 2.68
N VAL A 116 7.32 -10.58 2.30
CA VAL A 116 6.80 -9.25 1.95
C VAL A 116 5.99 -9.32 0.66
N ILE A 117 6.50 -10.02 -0.36
CA ILE A 117 5.78 -10.24 -1.62
C ILE A 117 4.47 -11.02 -1.38
N GLN A 118 4.49 -12.03 -0.52
CA GLN A 118 3.27 -12.77 -0.16
C GLN A 118 2.26 -11.87 0.55
N ARG A 119 2.69 -11.08 1.54
CA ARG A 119 1.83 -10.09 2.21
C ARG A 119 1.26 -9.06 1.25
N MET A 120 2.05 -8.61 0.27
CA MET A 120 1.56 -7.70 -0.78
C MET A 120 0.49 -8.37 -1.65
N LEU A 121 0.68 -9.64 -2.04
CA LEU A 121 -0.31 -10.39 -2.82
C LEU A 121 -1.59 -10.70 -2.03
N ASP A 122 -1.49 -10.90 -0.72
CA ASP A 122 -2.63 -11.10 0.17
C ASP A 122 -3.45 -9.82 0.38
N ALA A 123 -2.76 -8.67 0.41
CA ALA A 123 -3.38 -7.36 0.62
C ALA A 123 -3.87 -6.70 -0.69
N ALA A 124 -3.42 -7.18 -1.85
CA ALA A 124 -3.75 -6.62 -3.16
C ALA A 124 -5.17 -7.01 -3.62
N ASP A 125 -5.89 -6.06 -4.23
CA ASP A 125 -7.13 -6.36 -4.93
C ASP A 125 -6.88 -7.24 -6.19
N PRO A 126 -7.91 -7.85 -6.80
CA PRO A 126 -7.73 -8.72 -7.97
C PRO A 126 -7.01 -8.06 -9.15
N GLY A 127 -7.20 -6.76 -9.37
CA GLY A 127 -6.54 -6.00 -10.42
C GLY A 127 -5.06 -5.76 -10.10
N GLN A 128 -4.77 -5.36 -8.86
CA GLN A 128 -3.40 -5.16 -8.35
C GLN A 128 -2.59 -6.47 -8.31
N ARG A 129 -3.21 -7.57 -7.86
CA ARG A 129 -2.59 -8.90 -7.86
C ARG A 129 -2.22 -9.34 -9.27
N LYS A 130 -3.13 -9.12 -10.24
CA LYS A 130 -2.87 -9.40 -11.65
C LYS A 130 -1.72 -8.55 -12.21
N ALA A 131 -1.66 -7.27 -11.84
CA ALA A 131 -0.57 -6.37 -12.24
C ALA A 131 0.78 -6.79 -11.66
N LEU A 132 0.84 -7.11 -10.35
CA LEU A 132 2.04 -7.64 -9.69
C LEU A 132 2.53 -8.94 -10.34
N MET A 133 1.62 -9.91 -10.55
CA MET A 133 1.94 -11.17 -11.21
C MET A 133 2.44 -10.96 -12.65
N HIS A 134 1.82 -10.06 -13.41
CA HIS A 134 2.25 -9.74 -14.76
C HIS A 134 3.63 -9.07 -14.82
N ARG A 135 4.07 -8.39 -13.76
CA ARG A 135 5.39 -7.76 -13.68
C ARG A 135 6.49 -8.73 -13.22
N ILE A 136 6.13 -9.69 -12.38
CA ILE A 136 7.04 -10.76 -11.93
C ILE A 136 7.37 -11.74 -13.08
N ARG A 137 6.38 -12.08 -13.91
CA ARG A 137 6.48 -13.13 -14.94
C ARG A 137 7.56 -12.88 -16.02
N PRO A 138 7.74 -11.67 -16.57
CA PRO A 138 8.76 -11.37 -17.58
C PRO A 138 10.18 -11.36 -17.00
N ALA A 139 10.34 -11.00 -15.72
CA ALA A 139 11.63 -11.07 -15.04
C ALA A 139 12.05 -12.53 -14.80
N HIS A 140 11.09 -13.44 -14.57
CA HIS A 140 11.35 -14.88 -14.46
C HIS A 140 11.96 -15.46 -15.75
N THR A 141 11.36 -15.21 -16.91
CA THR A 141 11.87 -15.75 -18.19
C THR A 141 13.24 -15.20 -18.57
N ARG A 142 13.51 -13.91 -18.35
CA ARG A 142 14.83 -13.32 -18.64
C ARG A 142 15.94 -13.80 -17.69
N ALA A 143 15.60 -14.09 -16.44
CA ALA A 143 16.58 -14.58 -15.46
C ALA A 143 16.98 -16.05 -15.67
N GLU A 144 16.11 -16.87 -16.28
CA GLU A 144 16.43 -18.27 -16.61
C GLU A 144 17.41 -18.40 -17.79
N GLU A 145 17.43 -17.41 -18.69
CA GLU A 145 18.40 -17.34 -19.81
C GLU A 145 19.82 -16.95 -19.33
N GLY A 146 19.95 -16.37 -18.13
CA GLY A 146 21.18 -15.90 -17.50
C GLY A 146 21.72 -16.82 -16.40
N GLY A 147 21.87 -18.12 -16.67
CA GLY A 147 22.67 -19.10 -15.93
C GLY A 147 22.90 -18.93 -14.41
N ARG A 148 22.05 -19.56 -13.59
CA ARG A 148 22.45 -20.40 -12.43
C ARG A 148 21.25 -21.06 -11.76
N SER A 149 21.36 -22.39 -11.60
CA SER A 149 20.68 -23.32 -10.66
C SER A 149 19.15 -23.24 -10.51
N PRO A 150 18.43 -24.37 -10.59
CA PRO A 150 16.99 -24.38 -10.32
C PRO A 150 16.70 -23.91 -8.88
N PRO A 151 15.58 -23.20 -8.64
CA PRO A 151 15.20 -22.80 -7.29
C PRO A 151 14.97 -24.06 -6.44
N PRO A 152 15.23 -24.01 -5.12
CA PRO A 152 14.94 -25.12 -4.23
C PRO A 152 13.47 -25.48 -4.34
N ALA A 153 13.19 -26.77 -4.59
CA ALA A 153 11.89 -27.34 -4.91
C ALA A 153 10.75 -27.00 -3.91
N ALA A 154 11.06 -26.40 -2.76
CA ALA A 154 10.09 -25.95 -1.77
C ALA A 154 9.34 -24.66 -2.16
N ALA A 155 9.91 -23.77 -2.99
CA ALA A 155 9.26 -22.50 -3.35
C ALA A 155 8.20 -22.65 -4.45
N ASN A 156 8.30 -23.69 -5.28
CA ASN A 156 7.32 -23.99 -6.33
C ASN A 156 6.07 -24.72 -5.83
N PHE A 157 6.11 -25.32 -4.63
CA PHE A 157 5.02 -26.18 -4.18
C PHE A 157 3.82 -25.43 -3.58
N HIS A 158 3.96 -24.15 -3.24
CA HIS A 158 2.83 -23.40 -2.69
C HIS A 158 2.12 -22.48 -3.69
N PHE A 159 2.75 -22.11 -4.80
CA PHE A 159 2.14 -21.19 -5.78
C PHE A 159 1.30 -21.91 -6.85
N THR A 160 1.62 -23.17 -7.17
CA THR A 160 0.76 -24.00 -8.04
C THR A 160 -0.49 -24.52 -7.33
N ALA A 161 -0.49 -24.56 -5.99
CA ALA A 161 -1.63 -25.07 -5.21
C ALA A 161 -2.74 -24.03 -4.96
N THR A 162 -2.50 -22.73 -5.20
CA THR A 162 -3.52 -21.67 -5.06
C THR A 162 -4.15 -21.28 -6.40
N ILE A 163 -3.75 -21.95 -7.50
CA ILE A 163 -4.29 -21.74 -8.86
C ILE A 163 -4.96 -23.04 -9.34
N GLY A 164 -5.79 -23.62 -8.47
CA GLY A 164 -6.74 -24.69 -8.78
C GLY A 164 -8.10 -24.30 -8.24
#